data_AF-A0A2V7UAJ5-F1
#
_entry.id   AF-A0A2V7UAJ5-F1
#
_cell.length_a   1.000
_cell.length_b   1.000
_cell.length_c   1.000
_cell.angle_alpha   90.00
_cell.angle_beta   90.00
_cell.angle_gamma   90.00
#
_symmetry.space_group_name_H-M   'P 1'
#
loop_
_entity.id
_entity.type
_entity.pdbx_description
1 polymer ?
#
loop_
_entity_poly.entity_id
_entity_poly.type
_entity_poly.pdbx_seq_one_letter_code
_entity_poly.pdbx_strand_id
1 'polypeptide(L)'
;MTVGSLGLRDQVRLLVPLFALIAAVWALRLVLDAAGAPHAIVRLSSVTVAGAVSVLLAVVLMHFRRLGRYSNVIVATILLVFWTQLLIVLAIAFAAVTGVQNVFAATEYSPPHGSGALPHIAGHLTFGLGFGVLVGSAMACLTLWTLRRLVPVESEPGNLLSS
;
A
#
# COMPACT_ATOMS: atom_id res chain seq x y z
N MET A 1 15.64 -15.42 -4.57
CA MET A 1 14.44 -15.67 -5.40
C MET A 1 14.15 -14.44 -6.24
N THR A 2 14.13 -14.61 -7.56
CA THR A 2 13.74 -13.59 -8.54
C THR A 2 12.26 -13.78 -8.85
N VAL A 3 11.46 -12.72 -8.72
CA VAL A 3 10.05 -12.74 -9.16
C VAL A 3 9.93 -11.79 -10.34
N GLY A 4 9.63 -12.33 -11.52
CA GLY A 4 9.64 -11.56 -12.77
C GLY A 4 11.04 -11.15 -13.22
N SER A 5 11.33 -9.85 -13.26
CA SER A 5 12.64 -9.30 -13.70
C SER A 5 13.51 -8.76 -12.57
N LEU A 6 13.05 -8.77 -11.32
CA LEU A 6 13.79 -8.26 -10.15
C LEU A 6 13.95 -9.33 -9.08
N GLY A 7 15.04 -9.24 -8.32
CA GLY A 7 15.14 -9.89 -7.02
C GLY A 7 14.21 -9.20 -6.01
N LEU A 8 13.68 -9.96 -5.04
CA LEU A 8 12.84 -9.41 -3.97
C LEU A 8 13.50 -8.21 -3.25
N ARG A 9 14.83 -8.26 -3.06
CA ARG A 9 15.60 -7.18 -2.43
C ARG A 9 15.56 -5.88 -3.24
N ASP A 10 15.71 -5.98 -4.57
CA ASP A 10 15.69 -4.81 -5.45
C ASP A 10 14.29 -4.21 -5.54
N GLN A 11 13.29 -5.08 -5.50
CA GLN A 11 11.90 -4.67 -5.42
C GLN A 11 11.59 -3.92 -4.12
N VAL A 12 12.06 -4.41 -2.97
CA VAL A 12 11.92 -3.68 -1.69
C VAL A 12 12.65 -2.34 -1.76
N ARG A 13 13.89 -2.29 -2.25
CA ARG A 13 14.66 -1.05 -2.41
C ARG A 13 13.94 0.00 -3.25
N LEU A 14 13.29 -0.44 -4.34
CA LEU A 14 12.49 0.45 -5.18
C LEU A 14 11.29 1.04 -4.43
N LEU A 15 10.68 0.26 -3.54
CA LEU A 15 9.46 0.61 -2.81
C LEU A 15 9.73 1.36 -1.49
N VAL A 16 10.97 1.43 -1.01
CA VAL A 16 11.36 2.17 0.21
C VAL A 16 10.68 3.54 0.35
N PRO A 17 10.72 4.45 -0.65
CA PRO A 17 10.09 5.77 -0.49
C PRO A 17 8.56 5.67 -0.30
N LEU A 18 7.92 4.65 -0.89
CA LEU A 18 6.48 4.43 -0.77
C LEU A 18 6.13 3.80 0.58
N PHE A 19 6.95 2.89 1.09
CA PHE A 19 6.82 2.40 2.47
C PHE A 19 6.96 3.55 3.48
N ALA A 20 7.93 4.44 3.26
CA ALA A 20 8.14 5.62 4.09
C ALA A 20 6.95 6.58 4.03
N LEU A 21 6.37 6.81 2.84
CA LEU A 21 5.16 7.62 2.67
C LEU A 21 3.98 7.05 3.48
N ILE A 22 3.70 5.75 3.36
CA ILE A 22 2.63 5.08 4.12
C ILE A 22 2.88 5.22 5.63
N ALA A 23 4.12 4.97 6.08
CA ALA A 23 4.49 5.08 7.48
C ALA A 23 4.37 6.53 8.00
N ALA A 24 4.74 7.52 7.20
CA ALA A 24 4.62 8.93 7.55
C ALA A 24 3.14 9.35 7.71
N VAL A 25 2.26 8.95 6.78
CA VAL A 25 0.82 9.23 6.89
C VAL A 25 0.22 8.52 8.11
N TRP A 26 0.61 7.27 8.36
CA TRP A 26 0.20 6.52 9.54
C TRP A 26 0.63 7.21 10.85
N ALA A 27 1.89 7.62 10.95
CA ALA A 27 2.43 8.29 12.13
C ALA A 27 1.78 9.67 12.32
N LEU A 28 1.63 10.44 11.24
CA LEU A 28 0.94 11.73 11.28
C LEU A 28 -0.48 11.58 11.81
N ARG A 29 -1.21 10.55 11.36
CA ARG A 29 -2.57 10.28 11.83
C ARG A 29 -2.61 9.99 13.33
N LEU A 30 -1.65 9.21 13.85
CA LEU A 30 -1.54 8.96 15.29
C LEU A 30 -1.21 10.22 16.09
N VAL A 31 -0.30 11.05 15.60
CA VAL A 31 0.09 12.30 16.27
C VAL A 31 -1.07 13.30 16.29
N LEU A 32 -1.80 13.44 15.18
CA LEU A 32 -2.97 14.32 15.10
C LEU A 32 -4.07 13.87 16.07
N ASP A 33 -4.32 12.57 16.15
CA ASP A 33 -5.29 11.99 17.07
C ASP A 33 -4.87 12.21 18.54
N ALA A 34 -3.59 11.96 18.86
CA ALA A 34 -3.04 12.21 20.19
C ALA A 34 -3.05 13.70 20.59
N ALA A 35 -2.96 14.60 19.62
CA ALA A 35 -3.06 16.05 19.82
C ALA A 35 -4.52 16.55 19.97
N GLY A 36 -5.52 15.66 19.86
CA GLY A 36 -6.93 16.04 19.92
C GLY A 36 -7.40 16.84 18.70
N ALA A 37 -6.76 16.65 17.54
CA ALA A 37 -7.14 17.36 16.33
C ALA A 37 -8.58 16.99 15.89
N PRO A 38 -9.32 17.92 15.24
CA PRO A 38 -10.65 17.64 14.74
C PRO A 38 -10.70 16.40 13.83
N HIS A 39 -11.74 15.57 13.98
CA HIS A 39 -11.93 14.34 13.19
C HIS A 39 -11.83 14.56 11.67
N ALA A 40 -12.25 15.72 11.16
CA ALA A 40 -12.11 16.06 9.75
C ALA A 40 -10.64 16.07 9.28
N ILE A 41 -9.73 16.58 10.10
CA ILE A 41 -8.29 16.66 9.81
C ILE A 41 -7.63 15.29 9.94
N VAL A 42 -8.01 14.52 10.97
CA VAL A 42 -7.53 13.14 11.16
C VAL A 42 -7.97 12.24 10.00
N ARG A 43 -9.18 12.44 9.48
CA ARG A 43 -9.74 11.66 8.36
C ARG A 43 -9.08 11.98 7.01
N LEU A 44 -8.58 13.20 6.82
CA LEU A 44 -7.76 13.55 5.64
C LEU A 44 -6.46 12.74 5.59
N SER A 45 -5.91 12.36 6.76
CA SER A 45 -4.71 11.52 6.88
C SER A 45 -5.06 10.03 6.76
N SER A 46 -5.70 9.63 5.66
CA SER A 46 -6.15 8.24 5.45
C SER A 46 -5.02 7.33 4.96
N VAL A 47 -4.58 6.41 5.81
CA VAL A 47 -3.58 5.39 5.48
C VAL A 47 -4.04 4.50 4.32
N THR A 48 -5.35 4.21 4.21
CA THR A 48 -5.92 3.45 3.09
C THR A 48 -5.74 4.19 1.76
N VAL A 49 -5.99 5.50 1.74
CA VAL A 49 -5.78 6.32 0.55
C VAL A 49 -4.29 6.39 0.22
N ALA A 50 -3.42 6.60 1.22
CA ALA A 50 -1.98 6.60 1.03
C ALA A 50 -1.45 5.27 0.46
N GLY A 51 -1.98 4.14 0.94
CA GLY A 51 -1.67 2.81 0.40
C GLY A 51 -2.10 2.66 -1.07
N ALA A 52 -3.33 3.05 -1.41
CA ALA A 52 -3.82 3.00 -2.79
C ALA A 52 -2.99 3.89 -3.73
N VAL A 53 -2.71 5.14 -3.32
CA VAL A 53 -1.84 6.07 -4.07
C VAL A 53 -0.44 5.48 -4.23
N SER A 54 0.11 4.86 -3.19
CA SER A 54 1.44 4.23 -3.25
C SER A 54 1.48 3.08 -4.25
N VAL A 55 0.43 2.27 -4.33
CA VAL A 55 0.32 1.21 -5.36
C VAL A 55 0.37 1.83 -6.76
N LEU A 56 -0.43 2.87 -7.02
CA LEU A 56 -0.43 3.55 -8.33
C LEU A 56 0.93 4.17 -8.67
N LEU A 57 1.57 4.86 -7.71
CA LEU A 57 2.91 5.41 -7.87
C LEU A 57 3.96 4.32 -8.14
N ALA A 58 3.83 3.15 -7.50
CA ALA A 58 4.70 2.01 -7.77
C ALA A 58 4.57 1.55 -9.22
N VAL A 59 3.35 1.48 -9.76
CA VAL A 59 3.13 1.13 -11.18
C VAL A 59 3.77 2.14 -12.10
N VAL A 60 3.57 3.43 -11.85
CA VAL A 60 4.15 4.52 -12.64
C VAL A 60 5.68 4.43 -12.63
N LEU A 61 6.29 4.27 -11.45
CA LEU A 61 7.73 4.14 -11.30
C LEU A 61 8.27 2.91 -12.03
N MET A 62 7.58 1.77 -11.92
CA MET A 62 7.96 0.54 -12.61
C MET A 62 7.81 0.64 -14.13
N HIS A 63 6.78 1.33 -14.62
CA HIS A 63 6.60 1.60 -16.05
C HIS A 63 7.77 2.40 -16.62
N PHE A 64 8.06 3.56 -16.01
CA PHE A 64 9.14 4.44 -16.48
C PHE A 64 10.54 3.86 -16.29
N ARG A 65 10.77 3.01 -15.27
CA ARG A 65 12.03 2.27 -15.11
C ARG A 65 12.15 1.02 -15.97
N ARG A 66 11.19 0.75 -16.87
CA ARG A 66 11.13 -0.44 -17.74
C ARG A 66 11.07 -1.77 -16.95
N LEU A 67 10.58 -1.72 -15.71
CA LEU A 67 10.40 -2.86 -14.80
C LEU A 67 8.93 -3.33 -14.75
N GLY A 68 8.08 -2.81 -15.62
CA GLY A 68 6.62 -2.97 -15.58
C GLY A 68 6.11 -4.33 -16.01
N ARG A 69 6.69 -5.47 -15.58
CA ARG A 69 6.04 -6.79 -15.75
C ARG A 69 4.85 -6.89 -14.78
N TYR A 70 3.74 -7.50 -15.20
CA TYR A 70 2.56 -7.65 -14.33
C TYR A 70 2.89 -8.36 -13.01
N SER A 71 3.78 -9.36 -13.03
CA SER A 71 4.27 -10.03 -11.82
C SER A 71 4.94 -9.08 -10.83
N ASN A 72 5.75 -8.15 -11.32
CA ASN A 72 6.46 -7.18 -10.47
C ASN A 72 5.45 -6.24 -9.81
N VAL A 73 4.46 -5.78 -10.59
CA VAL A 73 3.39 -4.92 -10.09
C VAL A 73 2.52 -5.62 -9.03
N ILE A 74 2.19 -6.90 -9.25
CA ILE A 74 1.45 -7.71 -8.28
C ILE A 74 2.26 -7.87 -6.98
N VAL A 75 3.54 -8.22 -7.07
CA VAL A 75 4.39 -8.35 -5.87
C VAL A 75 4.53 -7.01 -5.13
N ALA A 76 4.66 -5.90 -5.85
CA ALA A 76 4.74 -4.58 -5.21
C ALA A 76 3.44 -4.23 -4.49
N THR A 77 2.30 -4.55 -5.11
CA THR A 77 0.99 -4.39 -4.49
C THR A 77 0.89 -5.22 -3.22
N ILE A 78 1.25 -6.51 -3.26
CA ILE A 78 1.25 -7.39 -2.08
C ILE A 78 2.07 -6.77 -0.95
N LEU A 79 3.29 -6.32 -1.24
CA LEU A 79 4.19 -5.76 -0.24
C LEU A 79 3.62 -4.46 0.37
N LEU A 80 3.10 -3.54 -0.45
CA LEU A 80 2.55 -2.27 0.01
C LEU A 80 1.24 -2.44 0.80
N VAL A 81 0.36 -3.34 0.35
CA VAL A 81 -0.88 -3.67 1.08
C VAL A 81 -0.55 -4.36 2.39
N PHE A 82 0.35 -5.34 2.39
CA PHE A 82 0.81 -6.02 3.60
C PHE A 82 1.40 -5.02 4.61
N TRP A 83 2.27 -4.12 4.15
CA TRP A 83 2.83 -3.07 4.99
C TRP A 83 1.76 -2.16 5.61
N THR A 84 0.77 -1.77 4.81
CA THR A 84 -0.36 -0.96 5.28
C THR A 84 -1.16 -1.69 6.38
N GLN A 85 -1.51 -2.96 6.15
CA GLN A 85 -2.25 -3.75 7.14
C GLN A 85 -1.43 -3.98 8.41
N LEU A 86 -0.12 -4.23 8.28
CA LEU A 86 0.78 -4.41 9.41
C LEU A 86 0.80 -3.17 10.32
N LEU A 87 0.95 -1.97 9.77
CA LEU A 87 0.95 -0.72 10.54
C LEU A 87 -0.38 -0.50 11.28
N ILE A 88 -1.51 -0.81 10.63
CA ILE A 88 -2.83 -0.71 11.26
C ILE A 88 -2.95 -1.70 12.42
N VAL A 89 -2.59 -2.97 12.19
CA VAL A 89 -2.61 -4.01 13.22
C VAL A 89 -1.71 -3.65 14.40
N LEU A 90 -0.53 -3.08 14.16
CA LEU A 90 0.37 -2.62 15.23
C LEU A 90 -0.26 -1.50 16.08
N ALA A 91 -0.95 -0.55 15.46
CA ALA A 91 -1.64 0.52 16.20
C ALA A 91 -2.80 -0.02 17.07
N ILE A 92 -3.56 -0.98 16.55
CA ILE A 92 -4.64 -1.64 17.29
C ILE A 92 -4.07 -2.48 18.44
N ALA A 93 -3.02 -3.26 18.19
CA ALA A 93 -2.34 -4.06 19.20
C ALA A 93 -1.74 -3.17 20.31
N PHE A 94 -1.14 -2.03 19.94
CA PHE A 94 -0.64 -1.05 20.90
C PHE A 94 -1.74 -0.55 21.83
N ALA A 95 -2.89 -0.15 21.29
CA ALA A 95 -4.03 0.28 22.11
C ALA A 95 -4.54 -0.84 23.03
N ALA A 96 -4.59 -2.07 22.53
CA ALA A 96 -5.03 -3.23 23.30
C ALA A 96 -4.09 -3.56 24.47
N VAL A 97 -2.78 -3.41 24.29
CA VAL A 97 -1.77 -3.72 25.32
C VAL A 97 -1.60 -2.58 26.32
N THR A 98 -1.64 -1.32 25.85
CA THR A 98 -1.37 -0.15 26.70
C THR A 98 -2.62 0.46 27.33
N GLY A 99 -3.80 0.14 26.80
CA GLY A 99 -5.07 0.79 27.16
C GLY A 99 -5.22 2.22 26.60
N VAL A 100 -4.21 2.74 25.91
CA VAL A 100 -4.25 4.08 25.28
C VAL A 100 -5.00 3.97 23.96
N GLN A 101 -6.21 4.54 23.92
CA GLN A 101 -7.02 4.57 22.71
C GLN A 101 -6.37 5.40 21.61
N ASN A 102 -6.59 4.98 20.36
CA ASN A 102 -6.20 5.73 19.18
C ASN A 102 -7.24 5.54 18.06
N VAL A 103 -7.15 6.36 17.02
CA VAL A 103 -8.04 6.36 15.86
C VAL A 103 -8.21 5.00 15.17
N PHE A 104 -7.21 4.11 15.24
CA PHE A 104 -7.30 2.77 14.63
C PHE A 104 -8.00 1.75 15.53
N ALA A 105 -8.00 1.98 16.84
CA ALA A 105 -8.71 1.16 17.82
C ALA A 105 -10.14 1.67 18.12
N ALA A 106 -10.49 2.87 17.63
CA ALA A 106 -11.78 3.48 17.89
C ALA A 106 -12.94 2.63 17.34
N THR A 107 -13.96 2.43 18.17
CA THR A 107 -15.11 1.56 17.88
C THR A 107 -16.00 2.11 16.77
N GLU A 108 -15.96 3.42 16.51
CA GLU A 108 -16.63 4.08 15.39
C GLU A 108 -16.13 3.65 14.00
N TYR A 109 -14.93 3.05 13.92
CA TYR A 109 -14.38 2.46 12.71
C TYR A 109 -14.30 0.92 12.76
N SER A 110 -14.80 0.31 13.84
CA SER A 110 -14.93 -1.14 13.97
C SER A 110 -16.24 -1.63 13.33
N PRO A 111 -16.32 -2.91 12.88
CA PRO A 111 -17.57 -3.48 12.40
C PRO A 111 -18.70 -3.36 13.44
N PRO A 112 -19.99 -3.30 13.03
CA PRO A 112 -21.12 -2.91 13.91
C PRO A 112 -21.38 -3.85 15.10
N HIS A 113 -20.68 -4.98 15.17
CA HIS A 113 -20.85 -5.99 16.21
C HIS A 113 -19.61 -5.88 17.08
N GLY A 114 -19.72 -5.10 18.16
CA GLY A 114 -18.65 -4.81 19.12
C GLY A 114 -17.77 -6.04 19.35
N SER A 115 -16.56 -5.99 18.81
CA SER A 115 -15.65 -7.12 18.80
C SER A 115 -14.29 -6.57 19.19
N GLY A 116 -13.67 -7.17 20.22
CA GLY A 116 -12.44 -6.66 20.81
C GLY A 116 -11.28 -6.55 19.82
N ALA A 117 -10.10 -6.16 20.30
CA ALA A 117 -8.93 -5.96 19.43
C ALA A 117 -8.60 -7.17 18.54
N LEU A 118 -8.82 -8.39 19.02
CA LEU A 118 -8.53 -9.63 18.27
C LEU A 118 -9.35 -9.79 16.97
N PRO A 119 -10.70 -9.80 16.99
CA PRO A 119 -11.50 -9.89 15.78
C PRO A 119 -11.28 -8.70 14.83
N HIS A 120 -10.98 -7.50 15.35
CA HIS A 120 -10.61 -6.34 14.52
C HIS A 120 -9.29 -6.60 13.76
N ILE A 121 -8.24 -7.04 14.46
CA ILE A 121 -6.96 -7.44 13.86
C ILE A 121 -7.16 -8.57 12.84
N ALA A 122 -7.97 -9.58 13.17
CA ALA A 122 -8.26 -10.69 12.27
C ALA A 122 -8.93 -10.22 10.98
N GLY A 123 -9.84 -9.25 11.05
CA GLY A 123 -10.44 -8.60 9.89
C GLY A 123 -9.42 -7.94 8.97
N HIS A 124 -8.43 -7.24 9.52
CA HIS A 124 -7.33 -6.66 8.75
C HIS A 124 -6.43 -7.71 8.08
N LEU A 125 -6.07 -8.77 8.81
CA LEU A 125 -5.18 -9.81 8.30
C LEU A 125 -5.82 -10.73 7.26
N THR A 126 -7.15 -10.89 7.31
CA THR A 126 -7.89 -11.76 6.37
C THR A 126 -8.53 -10.95 5.27
N PHE A 127 -9.62 -10.25 5.58
CA PHE A 127 -10.39 -9.46 4.61
C PHE A 127 -9.58 -8.28 4.10
N GLY A 128 -8.98 -7.48 4.98
CA GLY A 128 -8.20 -6.30 4.60
C GLY A 128 -7.02 -6.64 3.67
N LEU A 129 -6.27 -7.69 4.01
CA LEU A 129 -5.17 -8.16 3.20
C LEU A 129 -5.67 -8.79 1.89
N GLY A 130 -6.59 -9.74 1.95
CA GLY A 130 -7.09 -10.46 0.78
C GLY A 130 -7.78 -9.54 -0.22
N PHE A 131 -8.75 -8.74 0.24
CA PHE A 131 -9.45 -7.76 -0.58
C PHE A 131 -8.50 -6.68 -1.12
N GLY A 132 -7.62 -6.15 -0.26
CA GLY A 132 -6.65 -5.13 -0.64
C GLY A 132 -5.67 -5.60 -1.71
N VAL A 133 -5.14 -6.83 -1.60
CA VAL A 133 -4.26 -7.42 -2.61
C VAL A 133 -5.02 -7.66 -3.90
N LEU A 134 -6.24 -8.22 -3.84
CA LEU A 134 -7.04 -8.53 -5.03
C LEU A 134 -7.37 -7.27 -5.82
N VAL A 135 -8.01 -6.29 -5.16
CA VAL A 135 -8.44 -5.04 -5.80
C VAL A 135 -7.23 -4.19 -6.19
N GLY A 136 -6.23 -4.09 -5.31
CA GLY A 136 -4.99 -3.37 -5.59
C GLY A 136 -4.28 -3.93 -6.81
N SER A 137 -4.20 -5.25 -6.95
CA SER A 137 -3.52 -5.88 -8.08
C SER A 137 -4.30 -5.69 -9.37
N ALA A 138 -5.63 -5.78 -9.32
CA ALA A 138 -6.49 -5.50 -10.47
C ALA A 138 -6.31 -4.06 -10.95
N MET A 139 -6.36 -3.08 -10.04
CA MET A 139 -6.12 -1.67 -10.38
C MET A 139 -4.71 -1.45 -10.91
N ALA A 140 -3.70 -2.01 -10.26
CA ALA A 140 -2.32 -1.83 -10.65
C ALA A 140 -2.02 -2.42 -12.05
N CYS A 141 -2.57 -3.59 -12.35
CA CYS A 141 -2.51 -4.19 -13.68
C CYS A 141 -3.24 -3.34 -14.73
N LEU A 142 -4.44 -2.84 -14.42
CA LEU A 142 -5.18 -1.96 -15.32
C LEU A 142 -4.40 -0.67 -15.59
N THR A 143 -3.84 -0.03 -14.56
CA THR A 143 -3.01 1.17 -14.70
C THR A 143 -1.79 0.90 -15.57
N LEU A 144 -1.09 -0.22 -15.36
CA LEU A 144 0.05 -0.60 -16.18
C LEU A 144 -0.36 -0.81 -17.65
N TRP A 145 -1.48 -1.47 -17.89
CA TRP A 145 -2.03 -1.66 -19.23
C TRP A 145 -2.35 -0.31 -19.90
N THR A 146 -3.00 0.61 -19.19
CA THR A 146 -3.31 1.96 -19.68
C THR A 146 -2.03 2.75 -19.99
N LEU A 147 -1.04 2.73 -19.10
CA LEU A 147 0.24 3.42 -19.31
C LEU A 147 0.96 2.91 -20.55
N ARG A 148 0.96 1.60 -20.79
CA ARG A 148 1.55 1.01 -22.01
C ARG A 148 0.84 1.41 -23.29
N ARG A 149 -0.47 1.69 -23.22
CA ARG A 149 -1.28 2.12 -24.36
C ARG A 149 -1.11 3.61 -24.66
N LEU A 150 -1.05 4.44 -23.62
CA LEU A 150 -1.06 5.90 -23.76
C LEU A 150 0.33 6.52 -23.78
N VAL A 151 1.30 5.90 -23.12
CA VAL A 151 2.67 6.40 -22.99
C VAL A 151 3.65 5.25 -23.28
N PRO A 152 3.79 4.84 -24.56
CA PRO A 152 4.80 3.87 -24.95
C PRO A 152 6.18 4.43 -24.61
N VAL A 153 6.98 3.64 -23.89
CA VAL A 153 8.39 3.97 -23.67
C VAL A 153 9.15 3.36 -24.85
N GLU A 154 9.68 4.18 -25.75
CA GLU A 154 10.41 3.74 -26.94
C GLU A 154 11.54 2.76 -26.56
N SER A 155 11.60 1.63 -27.25
CA SER A 155 12.79 0.77 -27.31
C SER A 155 13.93 1.60 -27.92
N GLU A 156 15.17 1.47 -27.44
CA GLU A 156 16.30 2.11 -28.13
C GLU A 156 16.28 1.79 -29.64
N PRO A 157 16.62 2.76 -30.51
CA PRO A 157 16.83 2.53 -31.93
C PRO A 157 18.16 1.78 -32.12
N GLY A 158 18.14 0.48 -31.88
CA GLY A 158 19.32 -0.39 -31.96
C GLY A 158 19.03 -1.67 -32.72
N ASN A 159 18.28 -1.61 -33.82
CA ASN A 159 18.17 -2.77 -34.74
C ASN A 159 17.83 -2.37 -36.19
N LEU A 160 18.45 -1.29 -36.69
CA LEU A 160 18.38 -0.89 -38.11
C LEU A 160 19.63 -1.30 -38.91
N LEU A 161 20.43 -2.26 -38.44
CA LEU A 161 21.66 -2.71 -39.12
C LEU A 161 21.77 -4.25 -39.21
N SER A 162 20.69 -4.91 -39.62
CA SER A 162 20.80 -6.24 -40.22
C SER A 162 19.84 -6.32 -41.41
N SER A 163 20.27 -5.78 -42.53
CA SER A 163 19.78 -6.06 -43.88
C SER A 163 20.96 -6.56 -44.70
#